data_AF-A0A223ZFJ6-F1
#
_entry.id   AF-A0A223ZFJ6-F1
#
_cell.length_a   1.000
_cell.length_b   1.000
_cell.length_c   1.000
_cell.angle_alpha   90.00
_cell.angle_beta   90.00
_cell.angle_gamma   90.00
#
_symmetry.space_group_name_H-M   'P 1'
#
loop_
_entity.id
_entity.type
_entity.pdbx_description
1 polymer ?
#
loop_
_entity_poly.entity_id
_entity_poly.type
_entity_poly.pdbx_seq_one_letter_code
_entity_poly.pdbx_strand_id
1 'polypeptide(L)'
;MVDYRVVFHIDEDDESRVLLLISNVRNLMADLESVRIEVVAYSMGVNVLRRDSEYSGDVSELTGQGVRFCACSNTLRASGMDGDDLLEGVDVVSSGVGHIVRRQTEGWAYIRP
;
A
#
# COMPACT_ATOMS: atom_id res chain seq x y z
N MET A 1 25.14 -5.79 -5.31
CA MET A 1 23.70 -5.99 -5.63
C MET A 1 22.99 -4.69 -5.30
N VAL A 2 22.07 -4.24 -6.15
CA VAL A 2 21.25 -3.04 -5.91
C VAL A 2 20.05 -3.45 -5.07
N ASP A 3 19.78 -2.76 -3.96
CA ASP A 3 18.58 -2.96 -3.13
C ASP A 3 17.52 -1.97 -3.62
N TYR A 4 16.57 -2.45 -4.42
CA TYR A 4 15.51 -1.61 -4.96
C TYR A 4 14.49 -1.28 -3.88
N ARG A 5 14.00 -0.05 -3.86
CA ARG A 5 13.03 0.41 -2.86
C ARG A 5 11.97 1.23 -3.55
N VAL A 6 10.71 0.82 -3.42
CA VAL A 6 9.59 1.40 -4.16
C VAL A 6 8.43 1.67 -3.22
N VAL A 7 7.87 2.87 -3.34
CA VAL A 7 6.63 3.25 -2.67
C VAL A 7 5.53 3.41 -3.73
N PHE A 8 4.53 2.54 -3.66
CA PHE A 8 3.30 2.65 -4.40
C PHE A 8 2.31 3.53 -3.66
N HIS A 9 1.47 4.19 -4.43
CA HIS A 9 0.42 5.06 -3.91
C HIS A 9 -0.92 4.70 -4.56
N ILE A 10 -1.94 4.55 -3.71
CA ILE A 10 -3.34 4.43 -4.11
C ILE A 10 -4.23 5.35 -3.27
N ASP A 11 -5.05 6.15 -3.96
CA ASP A 11 -6.04 7.06 -3.36
C ASP A 11 -7.48 6.87 -3.86
N GLU A 12 -7.67 5.86 -4.70
CA GLU A 12 -8.93 5.44 -5.33
C GLU A 12 -9.20 3.97 -5.01
N ASP A 13 -10.45 3.55 -5.00
CA ASP A 13 -10.88 2.18 -4.69
C ASP A 13 -11.74 1.53 -5.76
N ASP A 14 -11.78 2.10 -6.98
CA ASP A 14 -12.43 1.42 -8.09
C ASP A 14 -11.62 0.18 -8.53
N GLU A 15 -12.36 -0.85 -8.94
CA GLU A 15 -11.81 -2.17 -9.26
C GLU A 15 -10.64 -2.10 -10.24
N SER A 16 -10.73 -1.23 -11.25
CA SER A 16 -9.69 -1.12 -12.27
C SER A 16 -8.36 -0.61 -11.70
N ARG A 17 -8.40 0.37 -10.80
CA ARG A 17 -7.20 0.95 -10.15
C ARG A 17 -6.61 -0.03 -9.15
N VAL A 18 -7.45 -0.72 -8.37
CA VAL A 18 -6.99 -1.69 -7.38
C VAL A 18 -6.33 -2.90 -8.04
N LEU A 19 -6.97 -3.47 -9.06
CA LEU A 19 -6.39 -4.60 -9.81
C LEU A 19 -5.10 -4.21 -10.54
N LEU A 20 -5.02 -2.99 -11.07
CA LEU A 20 -3.79 -2.48 -11.68
C LEU A 20 -2.65 -2.34 -10.66
N LEU A 21 -2.93 -1.80 -9.47
CA LEU A 21 -1.95 -1.74 -8.38
C LEU A 21 -1.43 -3.14 -8.02
N ILE A 22 -2.33 -4.09 -7.76
CA ILE A 22 -1.99 -5.46 -7.38
C ILE A 22 -1.13 -6.11 -8.48
N SER A 23 -1.54 -5.96 -9.75
CA SER A 23 -0.78 -6.48 -10.90
C SER A 23 0.61 -5.85 -10.99
N ASN A 24 0.74 -4.55 -10.82
CA ASN A 24 2.03 -3.85 -10.87
C ASN A 24 2.96 -4.27 -9.72
N VAL A 25 2.45 -4.48 -8.51
CA VAL A 25 3.23 -5.02 -7.39
C VAL A 25 3.74 -6.42 -7.72
N ARG A 26 2.87 -7.32 -8.19
CA ARG A 26 3.25 -8.68 -8.59
C ARG A 26 4.31 -8.70 -9.69
N ASN A 27 4.12 -7.88 -10.73
CA ASN A 27 5.05 -7.78 -11.84
C ASN A 27 6.42 -7.26 -11.38
N LEU A 28 6.45 -6.25 -10.50
CA LEU A 28 7.71 -5.69 -9.97
C LEU A 28 8.49 -6.73 -9.15
N MET A 29 7.81 -7.51 -8.30
CA MET A 29 8.45 -8.58 -7.53
C MET A 29 8.98 -9.71 -8.42
N ALA A 30 8.30 -10.00 -9.53
CA ALA A 30 8.74 -11.02 -10.49
C ALA A 30 9.95 -10.56 -11.32
N ASP A 31 10.07 -9.26 -11.59
CA ASP A 31 11.16 -8.69 -12.38
C ASP A 31 12.44 -8.44 -11.55
N LEU A 32 12.28 -8.01 -10.28
CA LEU A 32 13.41 -7.65 -9.43
C LEU A 32 13.70 -8.72 -8.37
N GLU A 33 14.89 -9.31 -8.43
CA GLU A 33 15.35 -10.33 -7.47
C GLU A 33 15.35 -9.85 -6.00
N SER A 34 15.49 -8.55 -5.76
CA SER A 34 15.51 -7.94 -4.43
C SER A 34 14.90 -6.55 -4.43
N VAL A 35 13.67 -6.42 -3.93
CA VAL A 35 12.94 -5.16 -3.85
C VAL A 35 12.18 -5.04 -2.53
N ARG A 36 12.23 -3.86 -1.91
CA ARG A 36 11.36 -3.48 -0.79
C ARG A 36 10.19 -2.67 -1.32
N ILE A 37 8.99 -3.11 -1.02
CA ILE A 37 7.76 -2.50 -1.52
C ILE A 37 6.92 -2.00 -0.34
N GLU A 38 6.54 -0.74 -0.41
CA GLU A 38 5.51 -0.15 0.46
C GLU A 38 4.34 0.33 -0.38
N VAL A 39 3.12 -0.03 -0.01
CA VAL A 39 1.90 0.46 -0.64
C VAL A 39 1.21 1.39 0.34
N VAL A 40 1.12 2.67 -0.01
CA VAL A 40 0.51 3.70 0.84
C VAL A 40 -0.88 4.02 0.34
N ALA A 41 -1.86 3.77 1.20
CA ALA A 41 -3.26 4.06 0.95
C ALA A 41 -3.74 5.27 1.77
N TYR A 42 -4.40 6.21 1.10
CA TYR A 42 -5.15 7.29 1.73
C TYR A 42 -6.40 7.60 0.90
N SER A 43 -7.24 8.56 1.32
CA SER A 43 -8.53 8.84 0.65
C SER A 43 -9.40 7.58 0.54
N MET A 44 -10.00 7.29 -0.61
CA MET A 44 -10.82 6.08 -0.83
C MET A 44 -9.97 4.81 -0.85
N GLY A 45 -8.70 4.89 -1.24
CA GLY A 45 -7.81 3.73 -1.35
C GLY A 45 -7.61 2.95 -0.04
N VAL A 46 -7.91 3.53 1.14
CA VAL A 46 -7.88 2.79 2.41
C VAL A 46 -8.92 1.66 2.47
N ASN A 47 -10.00 1.74 1.67
CA ASN A 47 -11.04 0.72 1.62
C ASN A 47 -10.49 -0.63 1.16
N VAL A 48 -9.45 -0.62 0.33
CA VAL A 48 -8.73 -1.82 -0.13
C VAL A 48 -8.14 -2.61 1.03
N LEU A 49 -7.75 -1.93 2.12
CA LEU A 49 -7.05 -2.51 3.28
C LEU A 49 -7.98 -2.99 4.40
N ARG A 50 -9.30 -2.85 4.22
CA ARG A 50 -10.28 -3.27 5.23
C ARG A 50 -10.39 -4.79 5.31
N ARG A 51 -10.76 -5.32 6.48
CA ARG A 51 -10.98 -6.77 6.68
C ARG A 51 -12.07 -7.34 5.78
N ASP A 52 -13.10 -6.55 5.49
CA ASP A 52 -14.24 -6.90 4.63
C ASP A 52 -14.04 -6.54 3.15
N SER A 53 -12.85 -6.08 2.76
CA SER A 53 -12.49 -5.81 1.37
C SER A 53 -12.52 -7.09 0.53
N GLU A 54 -13.06 -6.99 -0.69
CA GLU A 54 -12.98 -8.08 -1.67
C GLU A 54 -11.54 -8.42 -2.06
N TYR A 55 -10.61 -7.46 -1.90
CA TYR A 55 -9.18 -7.60 -2.18
C TYR A 55 -8.37 -8.13 -0.98
N SER A 56 -9.02 -8.46 0.13
CA SER A 56 -8.36 -8.91 1.36
C SER A 56 -7.45 -10.12 1.16
N GLY A 57 -7.84 -11.05 0.27
CA GLY A 57 -7.03 -12.19 -0.12
C GLY A 57 -5.70 -11.79 -0.78
N ASP A 58 -5.77 -10.91 -1.78
CA ASP A 58 -4.58 -10.40 -2.48
C ASP A 58 -3.65 -9.60 -1.55
N VAL A 59 -4.23 -8.73 -0.71
CA VAL A 59 -3.46 -7.93 0.25
C VAL A 59 -2.74 -8.82 1.26
N SER A 60 -3.42 -9.84 1.79
CA SER A 60 -2.84 -10.80 2.74
C SER A 60 -1.73 -11.64 2.10
N GLU A 61 -1.94 -12.09 0.86
CA GLU A 61 -0.93 -12.83 0.10
C GLU A 61 0.33 -11.99 -0.11
N LEU A 62 0.19 -10.75 -0.60
CA LEU A 62 1.30 -9.83 -0.83
C LEU A 62 2.00 -9.46 0.48
N THR A 63 1.26 -9.31 1.57
CA THR A 63 1.82 -9.10 2.91
C THR A 63 2.69 -10.28 3.34
N GLY A 64 2.22 -11.52 3.10
CA GLY A 64 2.99 -12.74 3.35
C GLY A 64 4.27 -12.85 2.49
N GLN A 65 4.31 -12.16 1.35
CA GLN A 65 5.48 -12.06 0.47
C GLN A 65 6.41 -10.88 0.83
N GLY A 66 6.10 -10.14 1.90
CA GLY A 66 6.93 -9.06 2.43
C GLY A 66 6.58 -7.66 1.94
N VAL A 67 5.48 -7.49 1.20
CA VAL A 67 4.94 -6.17 0.86
C VAL A 67 4.36 -5.52 2.11
N ARG A 68 4.72 -4.26 2.38
CA ARG A 68 4.16 -3.51 3.52
C ARG A 68 3.03 -2.61 3.06
N PHE A 69 1.84 -2.82 3.57
CA PHE A 69 0.70 -1.93 3.34
C PHE A 69 0.59 -0.90 4.46
N CYS A 70 0.41 0.37 4.09
CA CYS A 70 0.39 1.51 5.01
C CYS A 70 -0.92 2.30 4.85
N ALA A 71 -1.73 2.37 5.90
CA ALA A 71 -2.95 3.18 5.96
C ALA A 71 -2.69 4.56 6.58
N CYS A 72 -3.22 5.61 5.96
CA CYS A 72 -3.11 6.97 6.48
C CYS A 72 -4.04 7.22 7.67
N SER A 73 -3.46 7.49 8.85
CA SER A 73 -4.20 7.77 10.09
C SER A 73 -5.19 8.93 9.97
N ASN A 74 -4.83 10.01 9.27
CA ASN A 74 -5.75 11.13 9.04
C ASN A 74 -6.99 10.70 8.23
N THR A 75 -6.80 9.82 7.25
CA THR A 75 -7.90 9.29 6.44
C THR A 75 -8.78 8.36 7.27
N LEU A 76 -8.19 7.43 8.03
CA LEU A 76 -8.96 6.53 8.91
C LEU A 76 -9.88 7.32 9.84
N ARG A 77 -9.33 8.35 10.52
CA ARG A 77 -10.10 9.24 11.40
C ARG A 77 -11.23 9.97 10.66
N ALA A 78 -10.97 10.48 9.46
CA ALA A 78 -11.96 11.20 8.67
C ALA A 78 -13.10 10.28 8.18
N SER A 79 -12.78 9.01 7.94
CA SER A 79 -13.73 7.97 7.51
C SER A 79 -14.40 7.23 8.67
N GLY A 80 -14.11 7.59 9.93
CA GLY A 80 -14.66 6.92 11.11
C GLY A 80 -14.16 5.49 11.31
N MET A 81 -12.99 5.17 10.75
CA MET A 81 -12.34 3.86 10.89
C MET A 81 -11.18 3.91 11.87
N ASP A 82 -10.80 2.76 12.39
CA ASP A 82 -9.59 2.56 13.19
C ASP A 82 -8.77 1.34 12.72
N GLY A 83 -7.78 0.93 13.52
CA GLY A 83 -6.92 -0.21 13.18
C GLY A 83 -7.65 -1.55 13.22
N ASP A 84 -8.75 -1.67 13.97
CA ASP A 84 -9.54 -2.89 14.05
C ASP A 84 -10.42 -3.09 12.80
N ASP A 85 -10.59 -2.08 11.96
CA ASP A 85 -11.25 -2.22 10.65
C ASP A 85 -10.29 -2.78 9.57
N LEU A 86 -8.99 -2.78 9.83
CA LEU A 86 -7.95 -3.11 8.85
C LEU A 86 -7.48 -4.56 8.94
N LEU A 87 -7.01 -5.09 7.81
CA LEU A 87 -6.35 -6.39 7.73
C LEU A 87 -5.14 -6.46 8.67
N GLU A 88 -4.90 -7.65 9.21
CA GLU A 88 -3.69 -7.90 9.99
C GLU A 88 -2.44 -7.66 9.14
N GLY A 89 -1.43 -7.00 9.71
CA GLY A 89 -0.20 -6.63 9.01
C GLY A 89 -0.25 -5.30 8.27
N VAL A 90 -1.40 -4.60 8.26
CA VAL A 90 -1.47 -3.21 7.77
C VAL A 90 -0.89 -2.25 8.81
N ASP A 91 0.13 -1.50 8.42
CA ASP A 91 0.74 -0.46 9.23
C ASP A 91 -0.08 0.84 9.18
N VAL A 92 -0.24 1.53 10.31
CA VAL A 92 -0.88 2.85 10.34
C VAL A 92 0.20 3.94 10.41
N VAL A 93 0.26 4.80 9.38
CA VAL A 93 1.19 5.93 9.31
C VAL A 93 0.49 7.24 9.62
N SER A 94 1.20 8.20 10.22
CA SER A 94 0.62 9.50 10.62
C SER A 94 -0.02 10.28 9.47
N SER A 95 0.59 10.23 8.28
CA SER A 95 0.09 10.85 7.05
C SER A 95 0.59 10.05 5.85
N GLY A 96 -0.30 9.61 4.97
CA GLY A 96 0.06 8.88 3.75
C GLY A 96 0.96 9.72 2.83
N VAL A 97 0.54 10.95 2.52
CA VAL A 97 1.36 11.90 1.75
C VAL A 97 2.70 12.17 2.42
N GLY A 98 2.72 12.41 3.74
CA GLY A 98 3.96 12.63 4.47
C GLY A 98 4.90 11.42 4.45
N HIS A 99 4.35 10.20 4.52
CA HIS A 99 5.11 8.95 4.40
C HIS A 99 5.75 8.80 3.02
N ILE A 100 4.97 9.04 1.95
CA ILE A 100 5.47 9.03 0.56
C ILE A 100 6.61 10.04 0.38
N VAL A 101 6.48 11.26 0.91
CA VAL A 101 7.55 12.28 0.83
C VAL A 101 8.82 11.83 1.53
N ARG A 102 8.71 11.20 2.72
CA ARG A 102 9.88 10.64 3.43
C ARG A 102 10.56 9.55 2.61
N ARG A 103 9.79 8.60 2.06
CA ARG A 103 10.35 7.52 1.22
C ARG A 103 11.05 8.06 -0.02
N GLN A 104 10.43 8.99 -0.74
CA GLN A 104 11.09 9.63 -1.89
C GLN A 104 12.40 10.35 -1.47
N THR A 105 12.41 11.03 -0.32
CA THR A 105 13.62 11.69 0.21
C THR A 105 14.72 10.69 0.58
N GLU A 106 14.35 9.51 1.05
CA GLU A 106 15.26 8.38 1.32
C GLU A 106 15.77 7.68 0.05
N GLY A 107 15.35 8.16 -1.14
CA GLY A 107 15.74 7.64 -2.44
C GLY A 107 14.91 6.45 -2.92
N TRP A 108 13.68 6.31 -2.44
CA TRP A 108 12.74 5.31 -2.96
C TRP A 108 12.12 5.81 -4.27
N ALA A 109 11.91 4.90 -5.23
CA ALA A 109 11.13 5.20 -6.42
C ALA A 109 9.64 5.33 -6.05
N TYR A 110 8.97 6.31 -6.64
CA TYR A 110 7.53 6.52 -6.44
C TYR A 110 6.74 6.05 -7.66
N ILE A 111 5.70 5.26 -7.42
CA ILE A 111 4.79 4.77 -8.46
C ILE A 111 3.36 5.05 -8.04
N ARG A 112 2.58 5.65 -8.94
CA ARG A 112 1.13 5.78 -8.82
C ARG A 112 0.52 5.10 -10.05
N PRO A 113 0.01 3.87 -9.89
CA PRO A 113 -0.69 3.15 -10.96
C PRO A 113 -1.85 3.98 -11.50
#